data_AF-A0A9J6RJ62-F1
#
_entry.id   AF-A0A9J6RJ62-F1
#
_cell.length_a   1.000
_cell.length_b   1.000
_cell.length_c   1.000
_cell.angle_alpha   90.00
_cell.angle_beta   90.00
_cell.angle_gamma   90.00
#
_symmetry.space_group_name_H-M   'P 1'
#
loop_
_entity.id
_entity.type
_entity.pdbx_description
1 polymer ?
#
loop_
_entity_poly.entity_id
_entity_poly.type
_entity_poly.pdbx_seq_one_letter_code
_entity_poly.pdbx_strand_id
1 'polypeptide(L)'
;MSGIDYDYIIIGGGIVGLSTAMQLQQREPSKKVLLLEKEDQYAKHQTGHNSGVIHAGVYYAPGSLKADFCKRGVDATLKFCAEHNIKVEQCGKLLVATNAVEVERMQALFQRCLENGLEVELLSEAELKQREPNIVGLGAIYVRTTGIVNYQQVSIAMAKQFEKLGGEARLNSEVIGLQETSDNINVTVNCNGQTQVISAGFLITCSGLMADRTTRMLGIETDFQIIPFRGEYYQLPTKHNDIVKHLIYPIPDPELPFLGVHLTRMIDGSVTVGPNAVQGWKREGYGKINISLRDVLDMITFKGFWKVLQANYKTGLVETWNSWWKPGYLKLVQKYCPQLTLADLKPYPAGIRAQAVLSDGTLVHDFLFAESPRSLHVCNAPSPAATSAIPIGEYIINKLPA
;
A
#
# COMPACT_ATOMS: atom_id res chain seq x y z
N MET A 1 -4.67 -23.32 35.69
CA MET A 1 -4.77 -22.03 34.96
C MET A 1 -3.64 -22.04 33.96
N SER A 2 -3.89 -22.44 32.71
CA SER A 2 -2.89 -22.32 31.65
C SER A 2 -2.60 -20.84 31.48
N GLY A 3 -1.42 -20.40 31.88
CA GLY A 3 -1.03 -18.99 31.84
C GLY A 3 -1.08 -18.46 30.41
N ILE A 4 -1.43 -17.18 30.27
CA ILE A 4 -1.30 -16.45 29.01
C ILE A 4 0.19 -16.36 28.66
N ASP A 5 0.57 -16.73 27.44
CA ASP A 5 1.97 -16.68 26.99
C ASP A 5 2.42 -15.24 26.70
N TYR A 6 1.54 -14.45 26.06
CA TYR A 6 1.79 -13.06 25.65
C TYR A 6 0.64 -12.13 26.01
N ASP A 7 0.92 -10.88 26.39
CA ASP A 7 -0.14 -9.89 26.54
C ASP A 7 -0.81 -9.59 25.19
N TYR A 8 0.01 -9.46 24.13
CA TYR A 8 -0.45 -9.13 22.78
C TYR A 8 0.20 -10.04 21.73
N ILE A 9 -0.60 -10.50 20.76
CA ILE A 9 -0.11 -11.06 19.49
C ILE A 9 -0.47 -10.12 18.34
N ILE A 10 0.46 -9.90 17.42
CA ILE A 10 0.27 -9.14 16.18
C ILE A 10 0.48 -10.08 14.99
N ILE A 11 -0.47 -10.15 14.06
CA ILE A 11 -0.36 -10.94 12.83
C ILE A 11 0.03 -10.04 11.66
N GLY A 12 1.17 -10.34 11.02
CA GLY A 12 1.64 -9.70 9.79
C GLY A 12 2.87 -8.82 10.00
N GLY A 13 3.98 -9.21 9.39
CA GLY A 13 5.26 -8.50 9.32
C GLY A 13 5.37 -7.54 8.13
N GLY A 14 4.23 -6.98 7.70
CA GLY A 14 4.20 -5.81 6.82
C GLY A 14 4.39 -4.50 7.60
N ILE A 15 4.55 -3.37 6.90
CA ILE A 15 4.88 -2.10 7.55
C ILE A 15 3.86 -1.63 8.60
N VAL A 16 2.56 -1.90 8.39
CA VAL A 16 1.51 -1.55 9.36
C VAL A 16 1.63 -2.39 10.64
N GLY A 17 1.82 -3.70 10.51
CA GLY A 17 1.99 -4.59 11.67
C GLY A 17 3.27 -4.31 12.44
N LEU A 18 4.38 -4.07 11.75
CA LEU A 18 5.66 -3.70 12.36
C LEU A 18 5.62 -2.34 13.05
N SER A 19 4.98 -1.35 12.43
CA SER A 19 4.79 -0.05 13.04
C SER A 19 3.92 -0.11 14.30
N THR A 20 2.88 -0.96 14.27
CA THR A 20 2.02 -1.25 15.43
C THR A 20 2.82 -1.93 16.55
N ALA A 21 3.58 -2.98 16.23
CA ALA A 21 4.37 -3.73 17.21
C ALA A 21 5.42 -2.88 17.91
N MET A 22 6.20 -2.13 17.13
CA MET A 22 7.24 -1.24 17.64
C MET A 22 6.67 -0.19 18.61
N GLN A 23 5.59 0.48 18.21
CA GLN A 23 4.99 1.53 19.03
C GLN A 23 4.25 0.95 20.26
N LEU A 24 3.66 -0.24 20.15
CA LEU A 24 3.00 -0.91 21.26
C LEU A 24 4.02 -1.28 22.34
N GLN A 25 5.13 -1.91 21.95
CA GLN A 25 6.21 -2.24 22.89
C GLN A 25 6.85 -0.98 23.50
N GLN A 26 6.96 0.11 22.74
CA GLN A 26 7.46 1.38 23.25
C GLN A 26 6.53 1.99 24.31
N ARG A 27 5.21 1.92 24.10
CA ARG A 27 4.20 2.45 25.03
C ARG A 27 4.04 1.58 26.28
N GLU A 28 4.16 0.26 26.12
CA GLU A 28 3.94 -0.72 27.19
C GLU A 28 5.18 -1.61 27.42
N PRO A 29 6.31 -1.09 27.94
CA PRO A 29 7.58 -1.84 28.01
C PRO A 29 7.55 -3.11 28.84
N SER A 30 6.59 -3.23 29.78
CA SER A 30 6.43 -4.42 30.63
C SER A 30 5.60 -5.53 29.98
N LYS A 31 4.93 -5.24 28.86
CA LYS A 31 4.04 -6.19 28.19
C LYS A 31 4.85 -7.10 27.25
N LYS A 32 4.46 -8.37 27.20
CA LYS A 32 5.01 -9.34 26.25
C LYS A 32 4.24 -9.25 24.93
N VAL A 33 4.89 -8.75 23.88
CA VAL A 33 4.30 -8.63 22.55
C VAL A 33 4.99 -9.60 21.60
N LEU A 34 4.19 -10.40 20.88
CA LEU A 34 4.67 -11.32 19.84
C LEU A 34 4.14 -10.90 18.47
N LEU A 35 5.02 -10.70 17.50
CA LEU A 35 4.66 -10.55 16.08
C LEU A 35 4.88 -11.87 15.33
N LEU A 36 3.86 -12.30 14.57
CA LEU A 36 3.90 -13.50 13.74
C LEU A 36 3.86 -13.11 12.25
N GLU A 37 4.83 -13.59 11.47
CA GLU A 37 4.91 -13.42 10.02
C GLU A 37 5.06 -14.78 9.35
N LYS A 38 4.23 -15.06 8.34
CA LYS A 38 4.21 -16.35 7.63
C LYS A 38 5.42 -16.53 6.72
N GLU A 39 5.96 -15.44 6.21
CA GLU A 39 7.09 -15.45 5.29
C GLU A 39 8.43 -15.57 6.05
N ASP A 40 9.47 -15.93 5.31
CA ASP A 40 10.85 -16.05 5.77
C ASP A 40 11.56 -14.70 5.97
N GLN A 41 10.89 -13.60 5.64
CA GLN A 41 11.37 -12.23 5.78
C GLN A 41 10.21 -11.24 5.89
N TYR A 42 10.46 -10.09 6.52
CA TYR A 42 9.49 -9.00 6.60
C TYR A 42 9.21 -8.36 5.24
N ALA A 43 8.04 -7.72 5.12
CA ALA A 43 7.68 -6.89 3.97
C ALA A 43 7.76 -7.58 2.60
N LYS A 44 7.50 -8.89 2.52
CA LYS A 44 7.56 -9.67 1.25
C LYS A 44 6.37 -9.46 0.31
N HIS A 45 5.29 -8.84 0.79
CA HIS A 45 4.06 -8.61 0.03
C HIS A 45 3.88 -7.13 -0.33
N GLN A 46 2.72 -6.52 -0.04
CA GLN A 46 2.36 -5.15 -0.43
C GLN A 46 3.43 -4.10 -0.07
N THR A 47 4.09 -4.24 1.08
CA THR A 47 5.17 -3.34 1.52
C THR A 47 6.46 -3.46 0.69
N GLY A 48 6.78 -4.64 0.15
CA GLY A 48 7.93 -4.83 -0.72
C GLY A 48 7.64 -4.58 -2.19
N HIS A 49 6.36 -4.60 -2.57
CA HIS A 49 5.89 -4.48 -3.93
C HIS A 49 5.11 -3.17 -4.16
N ASN A 50 5.77 -2.04 -3.89
CA ASN A 50 5.23 -0.71 -4.15
C ASN A 50 6.30 0.22 -4.75
N SER A 51 5.89 1.44 -5.10
CA SER A 51 6.71 2.44 -5.78
C SER A 51 7.73 3.15 -4.88
N GLY A 52 7.81 2.83 -3.58
CA GLY A 52 8.72 3.48 -2.64
C GLY A 52 8.39 4.95 -2.35
N VAL A 53 7.24 5.46 -2.80
CA VAL A 53 6.90 6.88 -2.71
C VAL A 53 6.46 7.27 -1.30
N ILE A 54 7.04 8.35 -0.79
CA ILE A 54 6.57 9.12 0.37
C ILE A 54 5.56 10.14 -0.16
N HIS A 55 4.27 9.83 -0.04
CA HIS A 55 3.19 10.61 -0.65
C HIS A 55 2.93 11.91 0.12
N ALA A 56 2.71 13.01 -0.60
CA ALA A 56 2.41 14.32 -0.02
C ALA A 56 0.93 14.60 0.28
N GLY A 57 -0.01 13.73 -0.09
CA GLY A 57 -1.43 13.94 0.25
C GLY A 57 -2.34 14.57 -0.82
N VAL A 58 -1.85 14.77 -2.05
CA VAL A 58 -2.52 15.54 -3.13
C VAL A 58 -3.97 15.10 -3.42
N TYR A 59 -4.26 13.80 -3.39
CA TYR A 59 -5.53 13.26 -3.89
C TYR A 59 -6.61 13.08 -2.83
N TYR A 60 -6.29 13.28 -1.55
CA TYR A 60 -7.19 12.88 -0.47
C TYR A 60 -8.22 13.96 -0.16
N ALA A 61 -9.43 13.51 0.18
CA ALA A 61 -10.51 14.40 0.57
C ALA A 61 -10.10 15.19 1.82
N PRO A 62 -10.27 16.53 1.83
CA PRO A 62 -10.03 17.34 3.01
C PRO A 62 -10.79 16.81 4.24
N GLY A 63 -10.14 16.81 5.40
CA GLY A 63 -10.71 16.31 6.66
C GLY A 63 -10.78 14.78 6.80
N SER A 64 -10.41 14.00 5.78
CA SER A 64 -10.36 12.53 5.91
C SER A 64 -9.18 12.06 6.77
N LEU A 65 -9.30 10.87 7.39
CA LEU A 65 -8.19 10.23 8.12
C LEU A 65 -6.97 10.04 7.23
N LYS A 66 -7.17 9.74 5.94
CA LYS A 66 -6.09 9.66 4.96
C LYS A 66 -5.32 10.95 4.78
N ALA A 67 -6.00 12.09 4.72
CA ALA A 67 -5.34 13.37 4.57
C ALA A 67 -4.47 13.66 5.80
N ASP A 68 -5.03 13.49 7.01
CA ASP A 68 -4.31 13.67 8.28
C ASP A 68 -3.11 12.72 8.40
N PHE A 69 -3.34 11.41 8.25
CA PHE A 69 -2.30 10.40 8.40
C PHE A 69 -1.25 10.49 7.30
N CYS A 70 -1.58 10.97 6.10
CA CYS A 70 -0.58 11.19 5.07
C CYS A 70 0.34 12.34 5.47
N LYS A 71 -0.22 13.47 5.91
CA LYS A 71 0.55 14.64 6.33
C LYS A 71 1.49 14.30 7.50
N ARG A 72 0.94 13.74 8.59
CA ARG A 72 1.74 13.27 9.73
C ARG A 72 2.73 12.18 9.34
N GLY A 73 2.33 11.31 8.41
CA GLY A 73 3.13 10.18 7.93
C GLY A 73 4.38 10.61 7.18
N VAL A 74 4.32 11.69 6.39
CA VAL A 74 5.51 12.26 5.72
C VAL A 74 6.56 12.61 6.75
N ASP A 75 6.22 13.47 7.71
CA ASP A 75 7.17 13.95 8.73
C ASP A 75 7.71 12.80 9.58
N ALA A 76 6.82 11.91 10.04
CA ALA A 76 7.21 10.75 10.84
C ALA A 76 8.14 9.79 10.07
N THR A 77 7.86 9.52 8.79
CA THR A 77 8.68 8.65 7.95
C THR A 77 10.05 9.27 7.71
N LEU A 78 10.12 10.57 7.38
CA LEU A 78 11.39 11.27 7.16
C LEU A 78 12.24 11.26 8.43
N LYS A 79 11.63 11.56 9.59
CA LYS A 79 12.29 11.53 10.89
C LYS A 79 12.83 10.13 11.22
N PHE A 80 11.99 9.10 11.08
CA PHE A 80 12.40 7.72 11.34
C PHE A 80 13.56 7.30 10.42
N CYS A 81 13.50 7.65 9.14
CA CYS A 81 14.59 7.34 8.22
C CYS A 81 15.89 8.05 8.60
N ALA A 82 15.83 9.31 9.03
CA ALA A 82 17.01 10.05 9.51
C ALA A 82 17.61 9.39 10.77
N GLU A 83 16.79 9.05 11.76
CA GLU A 83 17.22 8.40 13.01
C GLU A 83 17.87 7.03 12.78
N HIS A 84 17.42 6.30 11.76
CA HIS A 84 17.90 4.96 11.43
C HIS A 84 18.86 4.90 10.24
N ASN A 85 19.34 6.05 9.75
CA ASN A 85 20.25 6.17 8.60
C ASN A 85 19.74 5.45 7.33
N ILE A 86 18.44 5.53 7.06
CA ILE A 86 17.81 5.00 5.85
C ILE A 86 17.83 6.08 4.78
N LYS A 87 18.34 5.74 3.59
CA LYS A 87 18.42 6.67 2.47
C LYS A 87 17.01 7.11 2.03
N VAL A 88 16.81 8.42 2.00
CA VAL A 88 15.62 9.08 1.46
C VAL A 88 16.06 10.12 0.45
N GLU A 89 15.27 10.30 -0.61
CA GLU A 89 15.43 11.40 -1.55
C GLU A 89 14.11 12.13 -1.73
N GLN A 90 14.06 13.42 -1.35
CA GLN A 90 12.90 14.29 -1.63
C GLN A 90 13.01 14.87 -3.04
N CYS A 91 12.84 14.00 -4.04
CA CYS A 91 12.95 14.36 -5.44
C CYS A 91 11.75 15.13 -5.99
N GLY A 92 10.68 15.30 -5.22
CA GLY A 92 9.46 15.97 -5.63
C GLY A 92 8.66 15.20 -6.69
N LYS A 93 7.47 15.71 -7.01
CA LYS A 93 6.55 15.10 -7.98
C LYS A 93 5.91 16.16 -8.88
N LEU A 94 5.76 15.83 -10.15
CA LEU A 94 5.06 16.62 -11.15
C LEU A 94 3.79 15.87 -11.60
N LEU A 95 2.65 16.53 -11.45
CA LEU A 95 1.36 16.10 -11.96
C LEU A 95 1.12 16.81 -13.29
N VAL A 96 1.30 16.10 -14.41
CA VAL A 96 1.41 16.70 -15.75
C VAL A 96 0.08 16.62 -16.48
N ALA A 97 -0.43 17.78 -16.91
CA ALA A 97 -1.56 17.87 -17.82
C ALA A 97 -1.07 17.83 -19.27
N THR A 98 -1.69 17.01 -20.11
CA THR A 98 -1.26 16.80 -21.51
C THR A 98 -2.35 17.12 -22.53
N ASN A 99 -3.54 17.51 -22.07
CA ASN A 99 -4.65 18.00 -22.90
C ASN A 99 -5.50 19.02 -22.12
N ALA A 100 -6.42 19.69 -22.81
CA ALA A 100 -7.24 20.76 -22.22
C ALA A 100 -8.10 20.30 -21.04
N VAL A 101 -8.68 19.09 -21.11
CA VAL A 101 -9.50 18.53 -20.02
C VAL A 101 -8.65 18.27 -18.78
N GLU A 102 -7.42 17.77 -18.95
CA GLU A 102 -6.48 17.60 -17.84
C GLU A 102 -6.01 18.93 -17.27
N VAL A 103 -5.90 19.99 -18.06
CA VAL A 103 -5.59 21.33 -17.54
C VAL A 103 -6.70 21.83 -16.63
N GLU A 104 -7.97 21.67 -17.01
CA GLU A 104 -9.10 22.04 -16.14
C GLU A 104 -9.08 21.25 -14.82
N ARG A 105 -8.91 19.92 -14.91
CA ARG A 105 -8.80 19.04 -13.73
C ARG A 105 -7.58 19.37 -12.87
N MET A 106 -6.46 19.76 -13.48
CA MET A 106 -5.26 20.21 -12.80
C MET A 106 -5.53 21.46 -11.97
N GLN A 107 -6.27 22.44 -12.49
CA GLN A 107 -6.62 23.63 -11.72
C GLN A 107 -7.47 23.30 -10.49
N ALA A 108 -8.47 22.43 -10.65
CA ALA A 108 -9.28 21.97 -9.51
C ALA A 108 -8.44 21.21 -8.46
N LEU A 109 -7.51 20.37 -8.90
CA LEU A 109 -6.61 19.63 -8.02
C LEU A 109 -5.62 20.56 -7.29
N PHE A 110 -5.15 21.61 -7.95
CA PHE A 110 -4.29 22.63 -7.34
C PHE A 110 -5.02 23.34 -6.19
N GLN A 111 -6.26 23.76 -6.39
CA GLN A 111 -7.07 24.37 -5.32
C GLN A 111 -7.24 23.43 -4.12
N ARG A 112 -7.53 22.15 -4.37
CA ARG A 112 -7.61 21.14 -3.29
C ARG A 112 -6.29 20.97 -2.53
N CYS A 113 -5.15 21.07 -3.21
CA CYS A 113 -3.85 21.02 -2.55
C CYS A 113 -3.68 22.20 -1.57
N LEU A 114 -4.11 23.40 -1.97
CA LEU A 114 -4.08 24.59 -1.11
C LEU A 114 -5.02 24.44 0.10
N GLU A 115 -6.22 23.91 -0.10
CA GLU A 115 -7.18 23.61 0.99
C GLU A 115 -6.61 22.61 2.00
N ASN A 116 -5.85 21.61 1.53
CA ASN A 116 -5.15 20.65 2.39
C ASN A 116 -3.87 21.21 3.02
N GLY A 117 -3.51 22.46 2.74
CA GLY A 117 -2.30 23.11 3.25
C GLY A 117 -1.02 22.47 2.72
N LEU A 118 -1.04 21.98 1.47
CA LEU A 118 0.14 21.42 0.81
C LEU A 118 0.93 22.52 0.09
N GLU A 119 2.25 22.46 0.21
CA GLU A 119 3.15 23.34 -0.54
C GLU A 119 3.26 22.85 -1.99
N VAL A 120 2.56 23.54 -2.89
CA VAL A 120 2.51 23.21 -4.31
C VAL A 120 2.73 24.45 -5.19
N GLU A 121 3.37 24.24 -6.35
CA GLU A 121 3.58 25.27 -7.36
C GLU A 121 2.86 24.88 -8.65
N LEU A 122 2.17 25.83 -9.28
CA LEU A 122 1.63 25.65 -10.62
C LEU A 122 2.70 26.04 -11.64
N LEU A 123 3.00 25.15 -12.58
CA LEU A 123 4.00 25.35 -13.62
C LEU A 123 3.33 25.51 -14.98
N SER A 124 3.79 26.50 -15.74
CA SER A 124 3.55 26.61 -17.17
C SER A 124 4.24 25.50 -17.96
N GLU A 125 3.85 25.30 -19.22
CA GLU A 125 4.55 24.40 -20.15
C GLU A 125 6.06 24.71 -20.25
N ALA A 126 6.42 26.00 -20.29
CA ALA A 126 7.83 26.42 -20.39
C ALA A 126 8.62 26.03 -19.14
N GLU A 127 8.06 26.24 -17.94
CA GLU A 127 8.68 25.85 -16.68
C GLU A 127 8.76 24.33 -16.51
N LEU A 128 7.72 23.60 -16.93
CA LEU A 128 7.72 22.13 -16.98
C LEU A 128 8.90 21.64 -17.83
N LYS A 129 9.03 22.15 -19.06
CA LYS A 129 10.10 21.77 -19.98
C LYS A 129 11.49 22.14 -19.47
N GLN A 130 11.63 23.27 -18.77
CA GLN A 130 12.89 23.67 -18.15
C GLN A 130 13.30 22.69 -17.03
N ARG A 131 12.35 22.25 -16.20
CA ARG A 131 12.62 21.32 -15.09
C ARG A 131 12.84 19.89 -15.58
N GLU A 132 12.01 19.44 -16.53
CA GLU A 132 12.02 18.10 -17.11
C GLU A 132 12.05 18.15 -18.65
N PRO A 133 13.24 18.27 -19.27
CA PRO A 133 13.37 18.42 -20.73
C PRO A 133 12.83 17.24 -21.56
N ASN A 134 12.71 16.07 -20.95
CA ASN A 134 12.22 14.84 -21.57
C ASN A 134 10.71 14.65 -21.43
N ILE A 135 10.03 15.59 -20.76
CA ILE A 135 8.60 15.54 -20.46
C ILE A 135 7.86 16.59 -21.28
N VAL A 136 6.73 16.19 -21.86
CA VAL A 136 5.83 17.05 -22.63
C VAL A 136 4.49 17.18 -21.91
N GLY A 137 3.91 18.38 -21.93
CA GLY A 137 2.63 18.68 -21.29
C GLY A 137 2.31 20.17 -21.40
N LEU A 138 1.05 20.52 -21.17
CA LEU A 138 0.54 21.89 -21.20
C LEU A 138 0.79 22.66 -19.89
N GLY A 139 1.28 21.97 -18.87
CA GLY A 139 1.56 22.50 -17.54
C GLY A 139 1.62 21.38 -16.50
N ALA A 140 1.97 21.72 -15.27
CA ALA A 140 2.01 20.75 -14.17
C ALA A 140 1.75 21.37 -12.80
N ILE A 141 1.35 20.54 -11.83
CA ILE A 141 1.50 20.86 -10.41
C ILE A 141 2.80 20.24 -9.92
N TYR A 142 3.67 21.04 -9.34
CA TYR A 142 4.86 20.59 -8.64
C TYR A 142 4.60 20.46 -7.14
N VAL A 143 4.94 19.31 -6.59
CA VAL A 143 4.76 18.95 -5.19
C VAL A 143 6.11 18.62 -4.57
N ARG A 144 6.69 19.60 -3.88
CA ARG A 144 8.08 19.55 -3.40
C ARG A 144 8.32 18.48 -2.33
N THR A 145 7.36 18.28 -1.43
CA THR A 145 7.51 17.41 -0.26
C THR A 145 7.52 15.91 -0.60
N THR A 146 7.12 15.53 -1.81
CA THR A 146 7.11 14.12 -2.23
C THR A 146 8.55 13.58 -2.29
N GLY A 147 8.75 12.36 -1.79
CA GLY A 147 10.05 11.71 -1.82
C GLY A 147 9.96 10.23 -2.11
N ILE A 148 11.11 9.56 -2.05
CA ILE A 148 11.26 8.12 -2.29
C ILE A 148 12.15 7.48 -1.23
N VAL A 149 11.83 6.23 -0.88
CA VAL A 149 12.51 5.43 0.14
C VAL A 149 12.35 3.93 -0.16
N ASN A 150 13.21 3.10 0.44
CA ASN A 150 12.99 1.66 0.48
C ASN A 150 12.14 1.28 1.71
N TYR A 151 10.84 1.06 1.53
CA TYR A 151 9.96 0.65 2.63
C TYR A 151 10.29 -0.73 3.23
N GLN A 152 10.98 -1.62 2.52
CA GLN A 152 11.48 -2.86 3.12
C GLN A 152 12.56 -2.56 4.15
N GLN A 153 13.48 -1.62 3.86
CA GLN A 153 14.47 -1.17 4.85
C GLN A 153 13.82 -0.48 6.05
N VAL A 154 12.79 0.33 5.82
CA VAL A 154 11.99 0.94 6.90
C VAL A 154 11.35 -0.14 7.78
N SER A 155 10.71 -1.15 7.18
CA SER A 155 10.14 -2.28 7.93
C SER A 155 11.19 -3.08 8.71
N ILE A 156 12.34 -3.38 8.11
CA ILE A 156 13.43 -4.08 8.80
C ILE A 156 13.95 -3.26 9.98
N ALA A 157 14.07 -1.94 9.85
CA ALA A 157 14.45 -1.07 10.95
C ALA A 157 13.40 -1.02 12.07
N MET A 158 12.10 -0.99 11.72
CA MET A 158 11.01 -1.08 12.70
C MET A 158 11.05 -2.42 13.45
N ALA A 159 11.30 -3.54 12.76
CA ALA A 159 11.46 -4.85 13.38
C ALA A 159 12.61 -4.88 14.39
N LYS A 160 13.80 -4.38 13.99
CA LYS A 160 14.96 -4.28 14.87
C LYS A 160 14.69 -3.42 16.10
N GLN A 161 13.98 -2.31 15.93
CA GLN A 161 13.62 -1.43 17.04
C GLN A 161 12.61 -2.11 17.98
N PHE A 162 11.61 -2.80 17.43
CA PHE A 162 10.66 -3.61 18.21
C PHE A 162 11.38 -4.69 19.05
N GLU A 163 12.29 -5.46 18.44
CA GLU A 163 13.07 -6.49 19.14
C GLU A 163 13.99 -5.87 20.21
N LYS A 164 14.63 -4.73 19.91
CA LYS A 164 15.46 -3.99 20.87
C LYS A 164 14.67 -3.50 22.10
N LEU A 165 13.37 -3.22 21.93
CA LEU A 165 12.47 -2.82 23.01
C LEU A 165 11.94 -4.01 23.83
N GLY A 166 12.36 -5.25 23.51
CA GLY A 166 11.95 -6.47 24.22
C GLY A 166 10.80 -7.23 23.57
N GLY A 167 10.32 -6.78 22.41
CA GLY A 167 9.33 -7.51 21.62
C GLY A 167 9.91 -8.77 20.99
N GLU A 168 9.08 -9.78 20.76
CA GLU A 168 9.47 -11.01 20.06
C GLU A 168 8.83 -11.05 18.67
N ALA A 169 9.60 -11.41 17.64
CA ALA A 169 9.08 -11.62 16.30
C ALA A 169 9.44 -13.02 15.79
N ARG A 170 8.49 -13.70 15.16
CA ARG A 170 8.67 -15.04 14.56
C ARG A 170 8.29 -15.02 13.09
N LEU A 171 9.29 -15.26 12.25
CA LEU A 171 9.14 -15.53 10.81
C LEU A 171 8.73 -16.99 10.58
N ASN A 172 8.38 -17.36 9.35
CA ASN A 172 7.93 -18.70 8.97
C ASN A 172 6.79 -19.24 9.84
N SER A 173 5.94 -18.34 10.35
CA SER A 173 4.91 -18.62 11.35
C SER A 173 3.54 -18.22 10.82
N GLU A 174 2.92 -19.12 10.05
CA GLU A 174 1.61 -18.90 9.46
C GLU A 174 0.50 -19.12 10.49
N VAL A 175 -0.33 -18.11 10.74
CA VAL A 175 -1.55 -18.29 11.54
C VAL A 175 -2.61 -19.00 10.70
N ILE A 176 -3.03 -20.17 11.17
CA ILE A 176 -3.98 -21.05 10.47
C ILE A 176 -5.31 -21.22 11.21
N GLY A 177 -5.42 -20.72 12.45
CA GLY A 177 -6.66 -20.74 13.22
C GLY A 177 -6.62 -19.78 14.39
N LEU A 178 -7.79 -19.27 14.76
CA LEU A 178 -8.00 -18.38 15.90
C LEU A 178 -9.18 -18.90 16.71
N GLN A 179 -9.06 -18.88 18.04
CA GLN A 179 -10.16 -19.21 18.94
C GLN A 179 -10.17 -18.23 20.11
N GLU A 180 -11.23 -17.44 20.23
CA GLU A 180 -11.43 -16.51 21.33
C GLU A 180 -12.19 -17.19 22.49
N THR A 181 -11.79 -16.88 23.72
CA THR A 181 -12.49 -17.25 24.95
C THR A 181 -12.75 -16.00 25.79
N SER A 182 -13.44 -16.15 26.93
CA SER A 182 -13.65 -15.04 27.86
C SER A 182 -12.34 -14.47 28.41
N ASP A 183 -11.28 -15.28 28.49
CA ASP A 183 -10.07 -14.97 29.27
C ASP A 183 -8.85 -14.71 28.38
N ASN A 184 -8.82 -15.27 27.17
CA ASN A 184 -7.70 -15.16 26.24
C ASN A 184 -8.14 -15.41 24.79
N ILE A 185 -7.18 -15.27 23.87
CA ILE A 185 -7.27 -15.74 22.49
C ILE A 185 -6.16 -16.75 22.21
N ASN A 186 -6.53 -17.92 21.69
CA ASN A 186 -5.61 -18.95 21.25
C ASN A 186 -5.35 -18.80 19.75
N VAL A 187 -4.08 -18.72 19.39
CA VAL A 187 -3.59 -18.55 18.02
C VAL A 187 -2.91 -19.85 17.59
N THR A 188 -3.51 -20.55 16.64
CA THR A 188 -2.92 -21.76 16.05
C THR A 188 -1.99 -21.36 14.91
N VAL A 189 -0.71 -21.68 15.07
CA VAL A 189 0.38 -21.31 14.16
C VAL A 189 0.98 -22.56 13.54
N ASN A 190 1.14 -22.57 12.22
CA ASN A 190 1.99 -23.52 11.52
C ASN A 190 3.38 -22.90 11.35
N CYS A 191 4.38 -23.51 11.98
CA CYS A 191 5.78 -23.16 11.84
C CYS A 191 6.52 -24.32 11.16
N ASN A 192 6.89 -24.14 9.89
CA ASN A 192 7.63 -25.15 9.10
C ASN A 192 6.99 -26.56 9.12
N GLY A 193 5.66 -26.65 9.06
CA GLY A 193 4.91 -27.90 9.08
C GLY A 193 4.56 -28.43 10.48
N GLN A 194 5.00 -27.75 11.54
CA GLN A 194 4.64 -28.07 12.92
C GLN A 194 3.57 -27.10 13.43
N THR A 195 2.48 -27.65 13.94
CA THR A 195 1.39 -26.86 14.52
C THR A 195 1.64 -26.62 16.00
N GLN A 196 1.57 -25.37 16.41
CA GLN A 196 1.61 -24.95 17.82
C GLN A 196 0.44 -24.02 18.13
N VAL A 197 0.03 -23.96 19.39
CA VAL A 197 -0.98 -23.02 19.88
C VAL A 197 -0.30 -22.06 20.85
N ILE A 198 -0.50 -20.76 20.64
CA ILE A 198 0.04 -19.70 21.48
C ILE A 198 -1.14 -18.92 22.04
N SER A 199 -1.15 -18.70 23.36
CA SER A 199 -2.22 -17.95 24.03
C SER A 199 -1.83 -16.48 24.22
N ALA A 200 -2.79 -15.59 24.02
CA ALA A 200 -2.61 -14.16 24.26
C ALA A 200 -3.78 -13.48 24.98
N GLY A 201 -3.52 -12.35 25.63
CA GLY A 201 -4.56 -11.52 26.22
C GLY A 201 -5.40 -10.79 25.16
N PHE A 202 -4.74 -10.34 24.09
CA PHE A 202 -5.36 -9.59 22.99
C PHE A 202 -4.64 -9.86 21.65
N LEU A 203 -5.39 -9.82 20.54
CA LEU A 203 -4.89 -10.04 19.18
C LEU A 203 -5.07 -8.80 18.30
N ILE A 204 -4.05 -8.45 17.52
CA ILE A 204 -4.13 -7.41 16.50
C ILE A 204 -3.79 -8.04 15.14
N THR A 205 -4.66 -7.88 14.14
CA THR A 205 -4.40 -8.43 12.80
C THR A 205 -4.09 -7.32 11.80
N CYS A 206 -2.93 -7.42 11.15
CA CYS A 206 -2.43 -6.53 10.11
C CYS A 206 -2.09 -7.34 8.85
N SER A 207 -2.95 -8.29 8.48
CA SER A 207 -2.68 -9.34 7.50
C SER A 207 -2.92 -8.94 6.04
N GLY A 208 -3.24 -7.68 5.76
CA GLY A 208 -3.27 -7.09 4.42
C GLY A 208 -4.13 -7.89 3.43
N LEU A 209 -3.49 -8.52 2.45
CA LEU A 209 -4.14 -9.38 1.46
C LEU A 209 -4.94 -10.56 2.05
N MET A 210 -4.76 -10.89 3.33
CA MET A 210 -5.47 -11.96 4.03
C MET A 210 -6.48 -11.44 5.08
N ALA A 211 -6.72 -10.13 5.16
CA ALA A 211 -7.49 -9.51 6.24
C ALA A 211 -8.86 -10.15 6.48
N ASP A 212 -9.71 -10.29 5.46
CA ASP A 212 -11.03 -10.95 5.58
C ASP A 212 -10.93 -12.44 5.94
N ARG A 213 -9.84 -13.13 5.58
CA ARG A 213 -9.65 -14.54 5.98
C ARG A 213 -9.31 -14.62 7.46
N THR A 214 -8.42 -13.76 7.94
CA THR A 214 -8.03 -13.72 9.35
C THR A 214 -9.20 -13.29 10.23
N THR A 215 -10.01 -12.31 9.78
CA THR A 215 -11.22 -11.90 10.51
C THR A 215 -12.27 -13.02 10.56
N ARG A 216 -12.49 -13.75 9.44
CA ARG A 216 -13.41 -14.90 9.40
C ARG A 216 -13.01 -16.05 10.32
N MET A 217 -11.73 -16.21 10.67
CA MET A 217 -11.29 -17.27 11.59
C MET A 217 -11.95 -17.15 12.98
N LEU A 218 -12.35 -15.95 13.40
CA LEU A 218 -13.08 -15.71 14.64
C LEU A 218 -14.61 -15.66 14.48
N GLY A 219 -15.12 -15.88 13.26
CA GLY A 219 -16.57 -15.79 13.00
C GLY A 219 -17.14 -14.38 13.18
N ILE A 220 -16.30 -13.34 13.17
CA ILE A 220 -16.76 -11.94 13.24
C ILE A 220 -17.55 -11.66 11.97
N GLU A 221 -18.81 -11.22 12.11
CA GLU A 221 -19.65 -10.84 10.98
C GLU A 221 -19.08 -9.58 10.30
N THR A 222 -18.78 -9.69 9.01
CA THR A 222 -18.23 -8.60 8.21
C THR A 222 -18.90 -8.52 6.86
N ASP A 223 -19.22 -7.31 6.39
CA ASP A 223 -19.83 -7.08 5.08
C ASP A 223 -18.82 -6.82 3.95
N PHE A 224 -17.57 -7.27 4.09
CA PHE A 224 -16.52 -7.02 3.11
C PHE A 224 -15.73 -8.28 2.73
N GLN A 225 -15.11 -8.23 1.55
CA GLN A 225 -14.09 -9.18 1.14
C GLN A 225 -12.91 -8.46 0.49
N ILE A 226 -11.70 -8.98 0.68
CA ILE A 226 -10.53 -8.49 -0.06
C ILE A 226 -10.54 -9.05 -1.48
N ILE A 227 -10.58 -8.15 -2.45
CA ILE A 227 -10.39 -8.44 -3.88
C ILE A 227 -8.99 -7.94 -4.28
N PRO A 228 -8.11 -8.83 -4.78
CA PRO A 228 -6.78 -8.41 -5.21
C PRO A 228 -6.84 -7.70 -6.57
N PHE A 229 -6.23 -6.52 -6.64
CA PHE A 229 -5.94 -5.84 -7.91
C PHE A 229 -4.45 -5.89 -8.16
N ARG A 230 -4.06 -6.46 -9.29
CA ARG A 230 -2.65 -6.60 -9.69
C ARG A 230 -2.24 -5.40 -10.54
N GLY A 231 -1.11 -4.80 -10.19
CA GLY A 231 -0.48 -3.74 -10.96
C GLY A 231 0.80 -4.23 -11.62
N GLU A 232 0.85 -4.14 -12.95
CA GLU A 232 2.04 -4.44 -13.75
C GLU A 232 2.94 -3.21 -13.81
N TYR A 233 4.24 -3.47 -13.69
CA TYR A 233 5.30 -2.48 -13.79
C TYR A 233 6.32 -2.92 -14.83
N TYR A 234 7.02 -1.95 -15.39
CA TYR A 234 8.24 -2.17 -16.16
C TYR A 234 9.38 -1.37 -15.57
N GLN A 235 10.60 -1.84 -15.77
CA GLN A 235 11.81 -1.09 -15.46
C GLN A 235 12.43 -0.58 -16.76
N LEU A 236 12.87 0.66 -16.77
CA LEU A 236 13.63 1.21 -17.89
C LEU A 236 15.10 0.72 -17.83
N PRO A 237 15.78 0.56 -18.98
CA PRO A 237 17.20 0.27 -19.01
C PRO A 237 18.00 1.37 -18.34
N THR A 238 19.20 1.03 -17.86
CA THR A 238 20.10 1.94 -17.13
C THR A 238 20.40 3.26 -17.86
N LYS A 239 20.42 3.27 -19.20
CA LYS A 239 20.57 4.50 -20.02
C LYS A 239 19.46 5.56 -19.78
N HIS A 240 18.35 5.17 -19.15
CA HIS A 240 17.20 6.04 -18.84
C HIS A 240 17.05 6.33 -17.35
N ASN A 241 18.05 6.02 -16.51
CA ASN A 241 17.99 6.34 -15.09
C ASN A 241 17.84 7.85 -14.81
N ASP A 242 18.39 8.68 -15.71
CA ASP A 242 18.31 10.15 -15.64
C ASP A 242 17.24 10.73 -16.60
N ILE A 243 16.30 9.91 -17.07
CA ILE A 243 15.26 10.36 -18.01
C ILE A 243 14.34 11.41 -17.38
N VAL A 244 14.18 11.35 -16.05
CA VAL A 244 13.40 12.29 -15.25
C VAL A 244 14.18 12.62 -13.98
N LYS A 245 13.95 13.80 -13.39
CA LYS A 245 14.52 14.20 -12.10
C LYS A 245 13.52 14.05 -10.95
N HIS A 246 12.24 14.28 -11.26
CA HIS A 246 11.09 14.19 -10.36
C HIS A 246 10.25 12.94 -10.68
N LEU A 247 9.31 12.61 -9.80
CA LEU A 247 8.27 11.63 -10.12
C LEU A 247 7.26 12.25 -11.09
N ILE A 248 6.91 11.55 -12.18
CA ILE A 248 5.97 12.06 -13.19
C ILE A 248 4.67 11.26 -13.15
N TYR A 249 3.59 11.96 -12.85
CA TYR A 249 2.25 11.39 -12.69
C TYR A 249 1.29 12.12 -13.64
N PRO A 250 0.30 11.44 -14.23
CA PRO A 250 -0.75 12.11 -14.97
C PRO A 250 -1.72 12.82 -14.01
N ILE A 251 -2.49 13.76 -14.54
CA ILE A 251 -3.68 14.28 -13.85
C ILE A 251 -4.72 13.14 -13.76
N PRO A 252 -5.25 12.85 -12.56
CA PRO A 252 -6.17 11.74 -12.37
C PRO A 252 -7.48 11.99 -13.12
N ASP A 253 -8.04 10.91 -13.67
CA ASP A 253 -9.42 10.91 -14.15
C ASP A 253 -10.34 10.41 -13.02
N PRO A 254 -11.33 11.22 -12.58
CA PRO A 254 -12.32 10.77 -11.59
C PRO A 254 -13.10 9.52 -12.02
N GLU A 255 -13.29 9.31 -13.32
CA GLU A 255 -13.97 8.12 -13.84
C GLU A 255 -13.06 6.88 -13.82
N LEU A 256 -11.74 7.09 -13.71
CA LEU A 256 -10.71 6.04 -13.75
C LEU A 256 -9.66 6.27 -12.64
N PRO A 257 -10.06 6.29 -11.35
CA PRO A 257 -9.19 6.75 -10.25
C PRO A 257 -7.97 5.85 -9.98
N PHE A 258 -7.95 4.64 -10.54
CA PHE A 258 -6.82 3.71 -10.49
C PHE A 258 -5.91 3.79 -11.72
N LEU A 259 -6.24 4.66 -12.69
CA LEU A 259 -5.58 4.73 -13.98
C LEU A 259 -4.57 5.86 -14.03
N GLY A 260 -3.32 5.48 -14.25
CA GLY A 260 -2.22 6.41 -14.48
C GLY A 260 -0.92 5.64 -14.45
N VAL A 261 -0.36 5.38 -15.62
CA VAL A 261 1.03 4.91 -15.69
C VAL A 261 1.90 6.06 -15.19
N HIS A 262 2.81 5.80 -14.26
CA HIS A 262 3.74 6.80 -13.73
C HIS A 262 5.14 6.55 -14.27
N LEU A 263 5.98 7.59 -14.31
CA LEU A 263 7.44 7.43 -14.31
C LEU A 263 7.94 7.70 -12.90
N THR A 264 8.38 6.64 -12.24
CA THR A 264 8.80 6.69 -10.84
C THR A 264 10.29 6.40 -10.74
N ARG A 265 11.04 7.36 -10.21
CA ARG A 265 12.43 7.13 -9.80
C ARG A 265 12.43 6.30 -8.53
N MET A 266 13.24 5.25 -8.50
CA MET A 266 13.44 4.39 -7.35
C MET A 266 14.66 4.87 -6.56
N ILE A 267 14.71 4.57 -5.27
CA ILE A 267 15.79 5.04 -4.37
C ILE A 267 17.19 4.49 -4.74
N ASP A 268 17.22 3.40 -5.51
CA ASP A 268 18.41 2.79 -6.09
C ASP A 268 18.88 3.47 -7.40
N GLY A 269 18.14 4.47 -7.88
CA GLY A 269 18.42 5.23 -9.10
C GLY A 269 17.79 4.65 -10.37
N SER A 270 17.14 3.49 -10.31
CA SER A 270 16.37 2.97 -11.45
C SER A 270 15.09 3.76 -11.69
N VAL A 271 14.51 3.64 -12.89
CA VAL A 271 13.20 4.25 -13.22
C VAL A 271 12.23 3.15 -13.59
N THR A 272 11.06 3.17 -12.94
CA THR A 272 9.96 2.26 -13.23
C THR A 272 8.83 2.98 -13.95
N VAL A 273 8.11 2.22 -14.77
CA VAL A 273 6.93 2.66 -15.51
C VAL A 273 5.74 1.88 -14.96
N GLY A 274 4.76 2.57 -14.38
CA GLY A 274 3.54 1.96 -13.82
C GLY A 274 3.08 2.48 -12.47
N PRO A 275 2.12 1.78 -11.83
CA PRO A 275 1.43 0.58 -12.31
C PRO A 275 0.22 0.88 -13.20
N ASN A 276 -0.28 -0.13 -13.92
CA ASN A 276 -1.70 -0.19 -14.32
C ASN A 276 -2.53 -0.88 -13.22
N ALA A 277 -3.83 -1.11 -13.43
CA ALA A 277 -4.65 -1.85 -12.46
C ALA A 277 -5.55 -2.87 -13.16
N VAL A 278 -5.27 -4.16 -12.96
CA VAL A 278 -6.08 -5.28 -13.48
C VAL A 278 -6.58 -6.18 -12.37
N GLN A 279 -7.63 -6.95 -12.67
CA GLN A 279 -8.15 -7.96 -11.74
C GLN A 279 -7.06 -8.99 -11.43
N GLY A 280 -6.74 -9.16 -10.15
CA GLY A 280 -5.90 -10.25 -9.68
C GLY A 280 -6.70 -11.54 -9.50
N TRP A 281 -6.14 -12.67 -9.91
CA TRP A 281 -6.76 -14.00 -9.74
C TRP A 281 -6.12 -14.83 -8.63
N LYS A 282 -5.20 -14.20 -7.89
CA LYS A 282 -4.50 -14.76 -6.73
C LYS A 282 -4.06 -13.61 -5.83
N ARG A 283 -4.31 -13.72 -4.53
CA ARG A 283 -3.97 -12.69 -3.53
C ARG A 283 -2.48 -12.41 -3.48
N GLU A 284 -1.67 -13.45 -3.59
CA GLU A 284 -0.20 -13.39 -3.59
C GLU A 284 0.38 -13.86 -4.93
N GLY A 285 -0.28 -13.50 -6.03
CA GLY A 285 0.14 -13.87 -7.38
C GLY A 285 1.10 -12.86 -7.97
N TYR A 286 2.38 -12.84 -7.55
CA TYR A 286 3.41 -11.92 -8.09
C TYR A 286 4.13 -12.46 -9.33
N GLY A 287 4.16 -13.79 -9.51
CA GLY A 287 4.81 -14.45 -10.65
C GLY A 287 4.01 -14.38 -11.95
N LYS A 288 4.50 -15.12 -12.98
CA LYS A 288 3.82 -15.24 -14.29
C LYS A 288 2.50 -16.02 -14.20
N ILE A 289 2.48 -17.07 -13.37
CA ILE A 289 1.26 -17.82 -13.06
C ILE A 289 0.66 -17.21 -11.80
N ASN A 290 -0.47 -16.53 -11.94
CA ASN A 290 -1.09 -15.71 -10.91
C ASN A 290 -2.57 -16.07 -10.65
N ILE A 291 -2.89 -17.37 -10.76
CA ILE A 291 -4.22 -17.92 -10.49
C ILE A 291 -4.21 -18.82 -9.25
N SER A 292 -5.27 -18.74 -8.44
CA SER A 292 -5.51 -19.61 -7.29
C SER A 292 -6.98 -20.04 -7.27
N LEU A 293 -7.25 -21.34 -7.36
CA LEU A 293 -8.63 -21.85 -7.37
C LEU A 293 -9.40 -21.44 -6.11
N ARG A 294 -8.74 -21.45 -4.94
CA ARG A 294 -9.32 -21.00 -3.67
C ARG A 294 -9.69 -19.52 -3.72
N ASP A 295 -8.78 -18.68 -4.20
CA ASP A 295 -9.03 -17.23 -4.27
C ASP A 295 -10.12 -16.90 -5.31
N VAL A 296 -10.12 -17.60 -6.45
CA VAL A 296 -11.16 -17.48 -7.47
C VAL A 296 -12.53 -17.85 -6.91
N LEU A 297 -12.64 -18.99 -6.23
CA LEU A 297 -13.90 -19.44 -5.64
C LEU A 297 -14.42 -18.46 -4.59
N ASP A 298 -13.56 -17.96 -3.70
CA ASP A 298 -13.90 -16.91 -2.74
C ASP A 298 -14.45 -15.67 -3.46
N MET A 299 -13.82 -15.23 -4.56
CA MET A 299 -14.27 -14.04 -5.31
C MET A 299 -15.61 -14.22 -6.01
N ILE A 300 -15.78 -15.30 -6.78
CA ILE A 300 -16.99 -15.49 -7.60
C ILE A 300 -18.24 -15.80 -6.77
N THR A 301 -18.06 -16.30 -5.55
CA THR A 301 -19.19 -16.55 -4.62
C THR A 301 -19.59 -15.29 -3.84
N PHE A 302 -18.80 -14.23 -3.90
CA PHE A 302 -19.07 -12.97 -3.23
C PHE A 302 -19.87 -12.00 -4.12
N LYS A 303 -21.07 -11.61 -3.70
CA LYS A 303 -21.96 -10.72 -4.47
C LYS A 303 -21.32 -9.35 -4.82
N GLY A 304 -20.47 -8.81 -3.93
CA GLY A 304 -19.80 -7.52 -4.16
C GLY A 304 -18.84 -7.54 -5.35
N PHE A 305 -18.20 -8.67 -5.63
CA PHE A 305 -17.31 -8.84 -6.78
C PHE A 305 -18.04 -8.59 -8.11
N TRP A 306 -19.22 -9.18 -8.29
CA TRP A 306 -20.02 -9.01 -9.51
C TRP A 306 -20.51 -7.58 -9.70
N LYS A 307 -20.87 -6.90 -8.62
CA LYS A 307 -21.28 -5.49 -8.65
C LYS A 307 -20.13 -4.57 -9.06
N VAL A 308 -18.92 -4.80 -8.53
CA VAL A 308 -17.72 -4.07 -8.95
C VAL A 308 -17.43 -4.31 -10.43
N LEU A 309 -17.49 -5.57 -10.89
CA LEU A 309 -17.24 -5.92 -12.28
C LEU A 309 -18.26 -5.26 -13.21
N GLN A 310 -19.55 -5.27 -12.84
CA GLN A 310 -20.62 -4.63 -13.60
C GLN A 310 -20.46 -3.12 -13.66
N ALA A 311 -20.11 -2.47 -12.54
CA ALA A 311 -19.91 -1.02 -12.49
C ALA A 311 -18.70 -0.56 -13.30
N ASN A 312 -17.66 -1.40 -13.41
CA ASN A 312 -16.37 -1.04 -14.01
C ASN A 312 -16.07 -1.79 -15.32
N TYR A 313 -17.07 -2.40 -15.98
CA TYR A 313 -16.83 -3.33 -17.08
C TYR A 313 -16.02 -2.72 -18.24
N LYS A 314 -16.32 -1.48 -18.66
CA LYS A 314 -15.61 -0.79 -19.75
C LYS A 314 -14.15 -0.59 -19.39
N THR A 315 -13.90 -0.04 -18.21
CA THR A 315 -12.57 0.22 -17.67
C THR A 315 -11.78 -1.07 -17.50
N GLY A 316 -12.40 -2.10 -16.92
CA GLY A 316 -11.77 -3.41 -16.71
C GLY A 316 -11.34 -4.08 -18.02
N LEU A 317 -12.13 -3.97 -19.09
CA LEU A 317 -11.75 -4.47 -20.42
C LEU A 317 -10.55 -3.72 -21.01
N VAL A 318 -10.57 -2.39 -20.94
CA VAL A 318 -9.47 -1.54 -21.44
C VAL A 318 -8.17 -1.83 -20.68
N GLU A 319 -8.22 -1.94 -19.35
CA GLU A 319 -7.05 -2.21 -18.52
C GLU A 319 -6.51 -3.61 -18.74
N THR A 320 -7.39 -4.62 -18.81
CA THR A 320 -6.98 -6.00 -19.12
C THR A 320 -6.30 -6.07 -20.48
N TRP A 321 -6.86 -5.38 -21.47
CA TRP A 321 -6.25 -5.26 -22.80
C TRP A 321 -4.88 -4.59 -22.74
N ASN A 322 -4.76 -3.43 -22.10
CA ASN A 322 -3.50 -2.69 -21.98
C ASN A 322 -2.44 -3.47 -21.19
N SER A 323 -2.85 -4.28 -20.22
CA SER A 323 -1.96 -5.16 -19.45
C SER A 323 -1.41 -6.32 -20.27
N TRP A 324 -2.20 -6.86 -21.19
CA TRP A 324 -1.77 -7.93 -22.10
C TRP A 324 -1.03 -7.39 -23.32
N TRP A 325 -1.33 -6.15 -23.72
CA TRP A 325 -0.79 -5.51 -24.90
C TRP A 325 0.18 -4.38 -24.56
N LYS A 326 1.47 -4.73 -24.43
CA LYS A 326 2.57 -3.80 -24.14
C LYS A 326 2.58 -2.50 -24.99
N PRO A 327 2.23 -2.50 -26.30
CA PRO A 327 2.12 -1.26 -27.07
C PRO A 327 1.06 -0.28 -26.54
N GLY A 328 -0.05 -0.77 -25.99
CA GLY A 328 -1.06 0.07 -25.34
C GLY A 328 -0.53 0.73 -24.08
N TYR A 329 0.18 -0.03 -23.25
CA TYR A 329 0.88 0.49 -22.07
C TYR A 329 1.91 1.57 -22.42
N LEU A 330 2.69 1.36 -23.48
CA LEU A 330 3.65 2.34 -23.98
C LEU A 330 2.97 3.66 -24.38
N LYS A 331 1.80 3.61 -25.05
CA LYS A 331 1.06 4.82 -25.44
C LYS A 331 0.64 5.67 -24.23
N LEU A 332 0.31 5.04 -23.10
CA LEU A 332 -0.08 5.76 -21.87
C LEU A 332 1.07 6.62 -21.33
N VAL A 333 2.30 6.10 -21.31
CA VAL A 333 3.48 6.86 -20.86
C VAL A 333 3.99 7.84 -21.92
N GLN A 334 3.88 7.49 -23.21
CA GLN A 334 4.28 8.36 -24.32
C GLN A 334 3.47 9.66 -24.39
N LYS A 335 2.30 9.72 -23.74
CA LYS A 335 1.49 10.93 -23.60
C LYS A 335 2.29 12.11 -23.05
N TYR A 336 3.21 11.84 -22.12
CA TYR A 336 4.09 12.86 -21.53
C TYR A 336 5.59 12.52 -21.69
N CYS A 337 5.99 11.32 -22.11
CA CYS A 337 7.40 11.00 -22.41
C CYS A 337 7.54 10.26 -23.77
N PRO A 338 7.50 10.99 -24.90
CA PRO A 338 7.37 10.39 -26.23
C PRO A 338 8.60 9.60 -26.70
N GLN A 339 9.77 9.81 -26.10
CA GLN A 339 11.03 9.18 -26.52
C GLN A 339 11.16 7.71 -26.11
N LEU A 340 10.30 7.22 -25.20
CA LEU A 340 10.33 5.83 -24.78
C LEU A 340 9.86 4.91 -25.91
N THR A 341 10.51 3.75 -26.03
CA THR A 341 10.17 2.72 -27.02
C THR A 341 9.74 1.43 -26.34
N LEU A 342 9.13 0.52 -27.12
CA LEU A 342 8.70 -0.78 -26.61
C LEU A 342 9.88 -1.61 -26.05
N ALA A 343 11.07 -1.46 -26.64
CA ALA A 343 12.27 -2.18 -26.22
C ALA A 343 12.78 -1.73 -24.84
N ASP A 344 12.38 -0.54 -24.39
CA ASP A 344 12.75 0.03 -23.08
C ASP A 344 11.85 -0.49 -21.96
N LEU A 345 10.73 -1.17 -22.23
CA LEU A 345 9.89 -1.75 -21.17
C LEU A 345 10.41 -3.13 -20.75
N LYS A 346 11.39 -3.17 -19.83
CA LYS A 346 11.96 -4.41 -19.27
C LYS A 346 11.09 -4.96 -18.13
N PRO A 347 11.09 -6.29 -17.89
CA PRO A 347 10.32 -6.89 -16.81
C PRO A 347 10.65 -6.27 -15.44
N TYR A 348 9.63 -6.08 -14.61
CA TYR A 348 9.76 -5.68 -13.21
C TYR A 348 8.73 -6.45 -12.36
N PRO A 349 8.96 -6.66 -11.05
CA PRO A 349 7.98 -7.31 -10.20
C PRO A 349 6.63 -6.57 -10.18
N ALA A 350 5.54 -7.34 -10.20
CA ALA A 350 4.19 -6.78 -10.05
C ALA A 350 3.91 -6.38 -8.61
N GLY A 351 2.95 -5.46 -8.43
CA GLY A 351 2.34 -5.16 -7.13
C GLY A 351 0.93 -5.76 -7.05
N ILE A 352 0.45 -6.00 -5.83
CA ILE A 352 -0.94 -6.41 -5.61
C ILE A 352 -1.53 -5.53 -4.52
N ARG A 353 -2.65 -4.88 -4.81
CA ARG A 353 -3.42 -4.10 -3.87
C ARG A 353 -4.51 -4.97 -3.25
N ALA A 354 -4.53 -5.04 -1.92
CA ALA A 354 -5.67 -5.55 -1.17
C ALA A 354 -6.77 -4.47 -1.18
N GLN A 355 -7.82 -4.65 -1.98
CA GLN A 355 -8.96 -3.73 -1.99
C GLN A 355 -10.11 -4.38 -1.23
N ALA A 356 -10.50 -3.80 -0.10
CA ALA A 356 -11.74 -4.19 0.56
C ALA A 356 -12.94 -3.72 -0.29
N VAL A 357 -13.83 -4.67 -0.56
CA VAL A 357 -15.06 -4.47 -1.34
C VAL A 357 -16.23 -4.88 -0.48
N LEU A 358 -17.19 -3.96 -0.31
CA LEU A 358 -18.43 -4.23 0.40
C LEU A 358 -19.38 -5.06 -0.46
N SER A 359 -20.38 -5.65 0.18
CA SER A 359 -21.30 -6.58 -0.49
C SER A 359 -22.30 -5.87 -1.43
N ASP A 360 -22.38 -4.55 -1.34
CA ASP A 360 -23.05 -3.67 -2.29
C ASP A 360 -22.18 -3.28 -3.51
N GLY A 361 -20.91 -3.71 -3.54
CA GLY A 361 -19.94 -3.37 -4.59
C GLY A 361 -19.14 -2.09 -4.31
N THR A 362 -19.35 -1.43 -3.17
CA THR A 362 -18.60 -0.23 -2.78
C THR A 362 -17.13 -0.59 -2.53
N LEU A 363 -16.21 0.14 -3.18
CA LEU A 363 -14.79 0.05 -2.91
C LEU A 363 -14.47 0.86 -1.66
N VAL A 364 -14.01 0.21 -0.59
CA VAL A 364 -13.68 0.92 0.64
C VAL A 364 -12.43 1.76 0.42
N HIS A 365 -12.62 3.08 0.47
CA HIS A 365 -11.55 4.03 0.24
C HIS A 365 -10.80 4.42 1.50
N ASP A 366 -11.39 4.30 2.69
CA ASP A 366 -10.73 4.65 3.97
C ASP A 366 -10.36 3.41 4.79
N PHE A 367 -9.84 3.59 6.01
CA PHE A 367 -9.57 2.48 6.93
C PHE A 367 -10.85 1.75 7.32
N LEU A 368 -10.75 0.43 7.41
CA LEU A 368 -11.82 -0.43 7.91
C LEU A 368 -11.26 -1.29 9.02
N PHE A 369 -12.01 -1.40 10.12
CA PHE A 369 -11.67 -2.23 11.27
C PHE A 369 -12.82 -3.16 11.61
N ALA A 370 -12.49 -4.32 12.15
CA ALA A 370 -13.44 -5.21 12.82
C ALA A 370 -12.89 -5.56 14.20
N GLU A 371 -13.77 -5.68 15.19
CA GLU A 371 -13.39 -5.79 16.60
C GLU A 371 -14.17 -6.94 17.26
N SER A 372 -13.54 -7.61 18.21
CA SER A 372 -14.14 -8.52 19.18
C SER A 372 -13.65 -8.16 20.60
N PRO A 373 -14.16 -8.77 21.67
CA PRO A 373 -13.70 -8.44 23.03
C PRO A 373 -12.19 -8.52 23.24
N ARG A 374 -11.48 -9.40 22.51
CA ARG A 374 -10.03 -9.60 22.62
C ARG A 374 -9.30 -9.49 21.28
N SER A 375 -9.89 -8.85 20.27
CA SER A 375 -9.18 -8.63 19.02
C SER A 375 -9.55 -7.36 18.25
N LEU A 376 -8.57 -6.82 17.53
CA LEU A 376 -8.72 -5.70 16.59
C LEU A 376 -8.13 -6.10 15.23
N HIS A 377 -8.95 -6.02 14.19
CA HIS A 377 -8.58 -6.43 12.83
C HIS A 377 -8.48 -5.23 11.92
N VAL A 378 -7.32 -5.02 11.30
CA VAL A 378 -7.12 -4.02 10.25
C VAL A 378 -7.61 -4.61 8.93
N CYS A 379 -8.88 -4.40 8.63
CA CYS A 379 -9.58 -4.95 7.49
C CYS A 379 -9.22 -4.27 6.16
N ASN A 380 -8.89 -2.97 6.20
CA ASN A 380 -8.46 -2.21 5.03
C ASN A 380 -7.46 -1.12 5.43
N ALA A 381 -6.28 -1.12 4.81
CA ALA A 381 -5.27 -0.07 4.93
C ALA A 381 -4.76 0.30 3.52
N PRO A 382 -5.55 1.09 2.76
CA PRO A 382 -5.22 1.41 1.39
C PRO A 382 -4.07 2.43 1.29
N SER A 383 -3.53 2.65 0.08
CA SER A 383 -2.55 3.73 -0.15
C SER A 383 -3.09 5.08 0.38
N PRO A 384 -2.28 5.85 1.14
CA PRO A 384 -0.82 5.78 1.28
C PRO A 384 -0.32 5.08 2.56
N ALA A 385 -0.88 3.93 2.94
CA ALA A 385 -0.54 3.23 4.18
C ALA A 385 0.96 3.06 4.48
N ALA A 386 1.84 2.95 3.48
CA ALA A 386 3.28 2.89 3.71
C ALA A 386 3.85 4.21 4.26
N THR A 387 3.49 5.35 3.65
CA THR A 387 3.84 6.69 4.15
C THR A 387 3.21 6.95 5.51
N SER A 388 1.98 6.47 5.70
CA SER A 388 1.18 6.69 6.91
C SER A 388 1.39 5.61 7.99
N ALA A 389 2.38 4.73 7.87
CA ALA A 389 2.46 3.54 8.73
C ALA A 389 2.57 3.91 10.21
N ILE A 390 3.38 4.91 10.56
CA ILE A 390 3.58 5.38 11.95
C ILE A 390 2.27 5.92 12.55
N PRO A 391 1.58 6.92 11.97
CA PRO A 391 0.30 7.38 12.51
C PRO A 391 -0.80 6.30 12.50
N ILE A 392 -0.78 5.36 11.55
CA ILE A 392 -1.69 4.21 11.57
C ILE A 392 -1.42 3.32 12.79
N GLY A 393 -0.15 3.00 13.07
CA GLY A 393 0.22 2.19 14.24
C GLY A 393 -0.20 2.86 15.55
N GLU A 394 0.00 4.18 15.67
CA GLU A 394 -0.46 4.98 16.82
C GLU A 394 -1.99 4.90 16.96
N TYR A 395 -2.72 5.05 15.86
CA TYR A 395 -4.19 4.96 15.84
C TYR A 395 -4.69 3.58 16.28
N ILE A 396 -4.04 2.50 15.84
CA ILE A 396 -4.37 1.13 16.23
C ILE A 396 -4.17 0.94 17.74
N ILE A 397 -3.04 1.41 18.28
CA ILE A 397 -2.72 1.25 19.71
C ILE A 397 -3.70 2.04 20.58
N ASN A 398 -4.14 3.22 20.12
CA ASN A 398 -5.13 4.02 20.83
C ASN A 398 -6.53 3.39 20.90
N LYS A 399 -6.80 2.36 20.09
CA LYS A 399 -8.05 1.58 20.13
C LYS A 399 -7.98 0.38 21.07
N LEU A 400 -6.80 0.02 21.57
CA LEU A 400 -6.66 -1.11 22.47
C LEU A 400 -7.30 -0.81 23.83
N PRO A 401 -7.90 -1.82 24.49
CA PRO A 401 -8.42 -1.64 25.85
C PRO A 401 -7.29 -1.25 26.81
N ALA A 402 -7.63 -0.44 27.81
CA ALA A 402 -6.70 0.09 28.81
C ALA A 402 -6.14 -0.98 29.76
#